data_AF-A0A3R7IQ71-F1
#
_entry.id   AF-A0A3R7IQ71-F1
#
_cell.length_a   1.000
_cell.length_b   1.000
_cell.length_c   1.000
_cell.angle_alpha   90.00
_cell.angle_beta   90.00
_cell.angle_gamma   90.00
#
_symmetry.space_group_name_H-M   'P 1'
#
loop_
_entity.id
_entity.type
_entity.pdbx_description
1 polymer ?
#
loop_
_entity_poly.entity_id
_entity_poly.type
_entity_poly.pdbx_seq_one_letter_code
_entity_poly.pdbx_strand_id
1 'polypeptide(L)' 'MEFVRGVDEVTVWMWPNSADSVTVRLPLRQWAKLERTAEKTVNGDVERVVGKLLQQDMMSDYL' A
#
# COMPACT_ATOMS: atom_id res chain seq x y z
N MET A 1 -5.70 -1.77 -7.68
CA MET A 1 -5.84 -1.38 -6.26
C MET A 1 -6.80 -0.21 -6.16
N GLU A 2 -7.54 -0.06 -5.07
CA GLU A 2 -8.35 1.12 -4.80
C GLU A 2 -7.88 1.79 -3.50
N PHE A 3 -7.93 3.12 -3.41
CA PHE A 3 -7.64 3.81 -2.16
C PHE A 3 -8.46 5.08 -1.99
N VAL A 4 -8.76 5.40 -0.74
CA VAL A 4 -9.42 6.64 -0.34
C VAL A 4 -8.56 7.34 0.72
N ARG A 5 -8.33 8.63 0.52
CA ARG A 5 -7.59 9.48 1.45
C ARG A 5 -8.56 10.17 2.40
N GLY A 6 -8.46 9.84 3.68
CA GLY A 6 -9.13 10.54 4.77
C GLY A 6 -8.29 11.71 5.30
N VAL A 7 -8.76 12.31 6.40
CA VAL A 7 -8.12 13.46 7.04
C VAL A 7 -6.77 13.08 7.68
N ASP A 8 -6.67 11.89 8.27
CA ASP A 8 -5.49 11.44 9.02
C ASP A 8 -4.84 10.17 8.47
N GLU A 9 -5.57 9.40 7.67
CA GLU A 9 -5.14 8.11 7.13
C GLU A 9 -5.61 7.88 5.69
N VAL A 10 -4.99 6.92 5.01
CA VAL A 10 -5.38 6.40 3.71
C VAL A 10 -5.82 4.96 3.89
N THR A 11 -7.02 4.65 3.42
CA THR A 11 -7.51 3.27 3.34
C THR A 11 -7.24 2.75 1.94
N VAL A 12 -6.64 1.57 1.85
CA VAL A 12 -6.29 0.89 0.61
C VAL A 12 -7.01 -0.46 0.58
N TRP A 13 -7.70 -0.75 -0.51
CA TRP A 13 -8.27 -2.06 -0.81
C TRP A 13 -7.48 -2.73 -1.93
N MET A 14 -7.02 -3.95 -1.67
CA MET A 14 -6.35 -4.78 -2.66
C MET A 14 -7.14 -6.07 -2.87
N TRP A 15 -7.14 -6.54 -4.11
CA TRP A 15 -7.84 -7.75 -4.53
C TRP A 15 -6.83 -8.77 -5.06
N PRO A 16 -6.04 -9.42 -4.20
CA PRO A 16 -5.03 -10.39 -4.63
C PRO A 16 -5.71 -11.71 -5.04
N ASN A 17 -6.15 -11.81 -6.30
CA ASN A 17 -6.75 -13.01 -6.90
C ASN A 17 -7.93 -13.62 -6.11
N SER A 18 -8.59 -12.85 -5.26
CA SER A 18 -9.70 -13.27 -4.41
C SER A 18 -10.85 -12.27 -4.49
N ALA A 19 -12.07 -12.76 -4.24
CA ALA A 19 -13.27 -11.95 -4.11
C ALA A 19 -13.33 -11.17 -2.79
N ASP A 20 -12.45 -11.48 -1.83
CA ASP A 20 -12.30 -10.76 -0.57
C ASP A 20 -11.13 -9.77 -0.66
N SER A 21 -11.36 -8.53 -0.25
CA SER A 21 -10.32 -7.50 -0.26
C SER A 21 -9.45 -7.60 0.98
N VAL A 22 -8.16 -7.40 0.78
CA VAL A 22 -7.25 -7.03 1.86
C VAL A 22 -7.37 -5.53 2.05
N THR A 23 -7.84 -5.11 3.23
CA THR A 23 -7.94 -3.70 3.61
C THR A 23 -6.74 -3.31 4.46
N VAL A 24 -6.03 -2.26 4.06
CA VAL A 24 -4.89 -1.71 4.80
C VAL A 24 -5.17 -0.25 5.10
N ARG A 25 -4.94 0.18 6.34
CA ARG A 25 -5.03 1.57 6.77
C ARG A 25 -3.66 2.10 7.13
N LEU A 26 -3.26 3.18 6.49
CA LEU A 26 -1.94 3.78 6.65
C LEU A 26 -2.09 5.23 7.10
N PRO A 27 -1.40 5.66 8.17
CA PRO A 27 -1.30 7.07 8.50
C PRO A 27 -0.77 7.89 7.32
N LEU A 28 -1.25 9.13 7.14
CA LEU A 28 -0.85 9.98 6.00
C LEU A 28 0.66 10.15 5.86
N ARG A 29 1.39 10.19 6.99
CA ARG A 29 2.86 10.30 6.98
C ARG A 29 3.53 9.07 6.37
N GLN A 30 2.98 7.88 6.58
CA GLN A 30 3.49 6.66 5.97
C GLN A 30 3.11 6.63 4.49
N TRP A 31 1.86 6.96 4.14
CA TRP A 31 1.43 7.06 2.74
C TRP A 31 2.29 8.02 1.91
N ALA A 32 2.58 9.21 2.43
CA ALA A 32 3.44 10.17 1.74
C ALA A 32 4.88 9.65 1.51
N LYS A 33 5.39 8.77 2.39
CA LYS A 33 6.69 8.11 2.16
C LYS A 33 6.59 7.09 1.03
N LEU A 34 5.47 6.38 0.92
CA LEU A 34 5.20 5.42 -0.16
C LEU A 34 5.11 6.14 -1.51
N GLU A 35 4.34 7.22 -1.59
CA GLU A 35 4.22 8.05 -2.80
C GLU A 35 5.59 8.55 -3.28
N ARG A 36 6.40 9.13 -2.38
CA ARG A 36 7.76 9.59 -2.69
C ARG A 36 8.70 8.46 -3.13
N THR A 37 8.50 7.26 -2.58
CA THR A 37 9.31 6.09 -2.96
C THR A 37 8.90 5.59 -4.34
N ALA A 38 7.60 5.59 -4.65
CA ALA A 38 7.08 5.24 -5.96
C ALA A 38 7.54 6.17 -7.07
N GLU A 39 7.52 7.49 -6.83
CA GLU A 39 8.06 8.50 -7.75
C GLU A 39 9.53 8.21 -8.11
N LYS A 40 10.34 7.79 -7.13
CA LYS A 40 11.78 7.54 -7.34
C LYS A 40 12.11 6.20 -7.97
N THR A 41 11.28 5.18 -7.74
CA THR A 41 11.69 3.78 -7.96
C THR A 41 10.90 3.10 -9.08
N VAL A 42 9.65 3.52 -9.31
CA VAL A 42 8.72 2.82 -10.21
C VAL A 42 7.96 3.80 -11.10
N ASN A 43 8.62 4.88 -11.53
CA ASN A 43 8.02 5.89 -12.41
C ASN A 43 6.67 6.44 -11.90
N GLY A 44 6.50 6.54 -10.57
CA GLY A 44 5.25 6.99 -9.93
C GLY A 44 4.19 5.92 -9.68
N ASP A 45 4.46 4.64 -9.98
CA ASP A 45 3.52 3.54 -9.71
C ASP A 45 3.49 3.17 -8.22
N VAL A 46 2.60 3.85 -7.50
CA VAL A 46 2.37 3.68 -6.05
C VAL A 46 1.81 2.29 -5.74
N GLU A 47 0.96 1.74 -6.60
CA GLU A 47 0.36 0.42 -6.42
C GLU A 47 1.44 -0.66 -6.35
N ARG A 48 2.43 -0.59 -7.24
CA ARG A 48 3.53 -1.56 -7.24
C ARG A 48 4.46 -1.44 -6.03
N VAL A 49 4.66 -0.25 -5.48
CA VAL A 49 5.45 -0.05 -4.24
C VAL A 49 4.70 -0.54 -3.02
N VAL A 50 3.41 -0.20 -2.90
CA VAL A 50 2.54 -0.65 -1.80
C VAL A 50 2.42 -2.18 -1.81
N GLY A 51 2.19 -2.78 -2.99
CA GLY A 51 2.10 -4.24 -3.14
C GLY A 51 3.39 -4.95 -2.73
N LYS A 52 4.57 -4.41 -3.08
CA LYS A 52 5.86 -4.99 -2.65
C LYS A 52 6.10 -4.87 -1.15
N LEU A 53 5.80 -3.74 -0.54
CA LEU A 53 6.01 -3.54 0.88
C LEU A 53 5.08 -4.41 1.71
N LEU A 54 3.82 -4.55 1.29
CA LEU A 54 2.88 -5.44 1.96
C LEU A 54 3.26 -6.91 1.77
N GLN A 55 3.78 -7.30 0.60
CA GLN A 55 4.36 -8.63 0.45
C GLN A 55 5.54 -8.86 1.40
N GLN A 56 6.41 -7.87 1.60
CA GLN A 56 7.53 -7.98 2.54
C GLN A 56 7.07 -8.06 3.99
N ASP A 57 6.12 -7.22 4.40
CA ASP A 57 5.58 -7.18 5.77
C ASP A 57 4.81 -8.48 6.07
N MET A 58 3.96 -8.94 5.14
CA MET A 58 3.26 -10.22 5.25
C MET A 58 4.23 -11.40 5.28
N MET A 59 5.37 -11.37 4.60
CA MET A 59 6.37 -12.44 4.68
C MET A 59 7.23 -12.36 5.96
N SER A 60 7.29 -11.20 6.61
CA SER A 60 8.03 -11.02 7.85
C SER A 60 7.28 -11.55 9.09
N ASP A 61 5.94 -11.59 9.05
CA ASP A 61 5.11 -12.18 10.11
C ASP A 61 5.05 -13.73 10.07
N TYR A 62 5.70 -14.37 9.09
CA TYR A 62 5.77 -15.84 8.95
C TYR A 62 7.14 -16.45 9.34
N LEU A 63 8.02 -15.70 10.00
CA LEU A 63 9.31 -16.16 10.55
C LEU A 63 9.38 -15.97 12.07
#